data_AF-A0A377D481-F1
#
_entry.id   AF-A0A377D481-F1
#
_cell.length_a   1.000
_cell.length_b   1.000
_cell.length_c   1.000
_cell.angle_alpha   90.00
_cell.angle_beta   90.00
_cell.angle_gamma   90.00
#
_symmetry.space_group_name_H-M   'P 1'
#
loop_
_entity.id
_entity.type
_entity.pdbx_description
1 polymer ?
#
loop_
_entity_poly.entity_id
_entity_poly.type
_entity_poly.pdbx_seq_one_letter_code
_entity_poly.pdbx_strand_id
1 'polypeptide(L)'
;MIIWRPYFAQYFPIQVVRYSLLIHAAAGIILIHAILIHMYMAFWVKGSIKGMIEGKVSRRWAKKHHPRWYREIEKAEAKKESEEGI
;
A
#
# COMPACT_ATOMS: atom_id res chain seq x y z
N MET A 1 -4.86 19.44 -8.38
CA MET A 1 -5.26 20.77 -7.87
C MET A 1 -4.94 21.89 -8.85
N ILE A 2 -3.68 22.12 -9.24
CA ILE A 2 -3.27 23.23 -10.11
C ILE A 2 -4.06 23.31 -11.44
N ILE A 3 -4.34 22.18 -12.08
CA ILE A 3 -5.01 22.14 -13.40
C ILE A 3 -6.55 22.23 -13.32
N TRP A 4 -7.15 22.30 -12.13
CA TRP A 4 -8.58 22.16 -11.95
C TRP A 4 -9.33 23.48 -12.20
N ARG A 5 -10.21 23.47 -13.20
CA ARG A 5 -11.10 24.57 -13.57
C ARG A 5 -12.53 24.35 -13.06
N PRO A 6 -13.31 25.43 -12.79
CA PRO A 6 -12.89 26.84 -12.80
C PRO A 6 -12.12 27.26 -11.53
N TYR A 7 -12.02 26.38 -10.54
CA TYR A 7 -11.71 26.77 -9.16
C TYR A 7 -10.27 27.25 -8.92
N PHE A 8 -9.25 26.60 -9.48
CA PHE A 8 -7.86 26.81 -9.05
C PHE A 8 -6.90 27.21 -10.18
N ALA A 9 -7.12 26.75 -11.40
CA ALA A 9 -6.16 26.96 -12.50
C ALA A 9 -5.92 28.45 -12.85
N GLN A 10 -6.86 29.33 -12.54
CA GLN A 10 -6.75 30.77 -12.77
C GLN A 10 -5.73 31.48 -11.87
N TYR A 11 -5.36 30.88 -10.73
CA TYR A 11 -4.39 31.46 -9.80
C TYR A 11 -2.93 31.20 -10.19
N PHE A 12 -2.69 30.44 -11.27
CA PHE A 12 -1.34 30.01 -11.67
C PHE A 12 -0.98 30.53 -13.07
N PRO A 13 0.29 30.93 -13.31
CA PRO A 13 0.76 31.28 -14.65
C PRO A 13 0.56 30.15 -15.65
N ILE A 14 0.28 30.49 -16.91
CA ILE A 14 -0.04 29.50 -17.96
C ILE A 14 1.05 28.44 -18.15
N GLN A 15 2.32 28.79 -17.97
CA GLN A 15 3.43 27.83 -18.08
C GLN A 15 3.38 26.78 -16.98
N VAL A 16 3.07 27.18 -15.75
CA VAL A 16 2.92 26.25 -14.62
C VAL A 16 1.76 25.29 -14.86
N VAL A 17 0.63 25.79 -15.38
CA VAL A 17 -0.53 24.95 -15.72
C VAL A 17 -0.18 23.92 -16.80
N ARG A 18 0.59 24.31 -17.83
CA ARG A 18 1.03 23.41 -18.91
C ARG A 18 1.94 22.29 -18.41
N TYR A 19 2.95 22.62 -17.60
CA TYR A 19 3.80 21.59 -16.99
C TYR A 19 3.01 20.71 -16.01
N SER A 20 2.08 21.30 -15.27
CA SER A 20 1.23 20.54 -14.35
C SER A 20 0.36 19.52 -15.08
N LEU A 21 -0.14 19.84 -16.29
CA LEU A 21 -0.85 18.87 -17.13
C LEU A 21 0.05 17.70 -17.53
N LEU A 22 1.25 17.99 -18.03
CA LEU A 22 2.22 16.97 -18.42
C LEU A 22 2.59 16.05 -17.24
N ILE A 23 2.94 16.65 -16.11
CA ILE A 23 3.33 15.92 -14.90
C ILE A 23 2.15 15.10 -14.36
N HIS A 24 0.94 15.67 -14.34
CA HIS A 24 -0.23 14.97 -13.83
C HIS A 24 -0.57 13.75 -14.70
N ALA A 25 -0.52 13.89 -16.03
CA ALA A 25 -0.73 12.77 -16.94
C ALA A 25 0.34 11.68 -16.74
N ALA A 26 1.63 12.06 -16.70
CA ALA A 26 2.72 11.12 -16.48
C ALA A 26 2.61 10.40 -15.13
N ALA A 27 2.36 11.14 -14.04
CA ALA A 27 2.16 10.58 -12.70
C ALA A 27 0.94 9.65 -12.64
N GLY A 28 -0.15 10.01 -13.33
CA GLY A 28 -1.34 9.16 -13.45
C GLY A 28 -1.02 7.82 -14.12
N ILE A 29 -0.27 7.83 -15.23
CA ILE A 29 0.14 6.60 -15.91
C ILE A 29 1.05 5.75 -15.03
N ILE A 30 2.03 6.36 -14.34
CA ILE A 30 2.92 5.65 -13.41
C ILE A 30 2.10 5.01 -12.29
N LEU A 31 1.18 5.75 -11.69
CA LEU A 31 0.33 5.24 -10.61
C LEU A 31 -0.55 4.08 -11.08
N ILE A 32 -1.15 4.18 -12.28
CA ILE A 32 -1.94 3.08 -12.85
C ILE A 32 -1.09 1.82 -12.99
N HIS A 33 0.12 1.92 -13.54
CA HIS A 33 1.02 0.77 -13.67
C HIS A 33 1.43 0.19 -12.30
N ALA A 34 1.73 1.07 -11.33
CA ALA A 34 2.06 0.64 -9.97
C ALA A 34 0.88 -0.11 -9.31
N ILE A 35 -0.35 0.35 -9.50
CA ILE A 35 -1.56 -0.31 -8.98
C ILE A 35 -1.81 -1.64 -9.69
N LEU A 36 -1.63 -1.73 -11.01
CA LEU A 36 -1.76 -2.99 -11.74
C LEU A 36 -0.77 -4.04 -11.22
N ILE A 37 0.50 -3.66 -11.03
CA ILE A 37 1.52 -4.52 -10.45
C ILE A 37 1.15 -4.89 -9.01
N HIS A 38 0.70 -3.93 -8.20
CA HIS A 38 0.31 -4.17 -6.81
C HIS A 38 -0.85 -5.19 -6.70
N MET A 39 -1.90 -5.01 -7.50
CA MET A 39 -3.05 -5.93 -7.56
C MET A 39 -2.61 -7.32 -8.04
N TYR A 40 -1.75 -7.37 -9.06
CA TYR A 40 -1.19 -8.63 -9.53
C TYR A 40 -0.42 -9.37 -8.43
N MET A 41 0.45 -8.67 -7.69
CA MET A 41 1.21 -9.27 -6.59
C MET A 41 0.29 -9.77 -5.46
N ALA A 42 -0.75 -9.00 -5.10
CA ALA A 42 -1.74 -9.42 -4.11
C ALA A 42 -2.52 -10.67 -4.55
N PHE A 43 -2.85 -10.77 -5.84
CA PHE A 43 -3.49 -11.95 -6.41
C PHE A 43 -2.54 -13.15 -6.53
N TRP A 44 -1.27 -12.92 -6.87
CA TRP A 44 -0.27 -13.96 -7.08
C TRP A 44 0.17 -14.60 -5.76
N VAL A 45 0.47 -13.80 -4.74
CA VAL A 45 0.80 -14.28 -3.40
C VAL A 45 -0.49 -14.70 -2.69
N LYS A 46 -0.89 -15.96 -2.90
CA LYS A 46 -2.17 -16.51 -2.41
C LYS A 46 -2.33 -16.33 -0.89
N GLY A 47 -3.55 -15.97 -0.49
CA GLY A 47 -3.89 -15.66 0.91
C GLY A 47 -3.78 -14.18 1.28
N SER A 48 -3.08 -13.35 0.49
CA SER A 48 -2.89 -11.93 0.80
C SER A 48 -4.20 -11.12 0.76
N ILE A 49 -5.02 -11.31 -0.28
CA ILE A 49 -6.32 -10.62 -0.40
C ILE A 49 -7.25 -10.98 0.76
N LYS A 50 -7.30 -12.26 1.17
CA LYS A 50 -8.07 -12.70 2.33
C LYS A 50 -7.57 -12.03 3.61
N GLY A 51 -6.25 -11.90 3.77
CA GLY A 51 -5.64 -11.16 4.88
C GLY A 51 -6.02 -9.68 4.90
N MET A 52 -6.15 -9.04 3.74
CA MET A 52 -6.57 -7.64 3.64
C MET A 52 -8.06 -7.44 3.99
N ILE A 53 -8.94 -8.35 3.55
CA ILE A 53 -10.40 -8.23 3.76
C ILE A 53 -10.80 -8.67 5.18
N GLU A 54 -10.30 -9.81 5.64
CA GLU A 54 -10.68 -10.42 6.94
C GLU A 54 -9.75 -10.01 8.08
N GLY A 55 -8.63 -9.35 7.78
CA GLY A 55 -7.68 -8.82 8.77
C GLY A 55 -6.75 -9.87 9.41
N LYS A 56 -6.76 -11.13 8.96
CA LYS A 56 -5.94 -12.22 9.54
C LYS A 56 -5.24 -13.05 8.47
N VAL A 57 -4.00 -13.47 8.76
CA VAL A 57 -3.21 -14.37 7.92
C VAL A 57 -2.84 -15.65 8.67
N SER A 58 -2.69 -16.76 7.94
CA SER A 58 -2.23 -18.01 8.56
C SER A 58 -0.77 -17.89 9.02
N ARG A 59 -0.42 -18.52 10.15
CA ARG A 59 0.98 -18.57 10.64
C ARG A 59 1.95 -19.11 9.59
N ARG A 60 1.53 -20.10 8.79
CA ARG A 60 2.34 -20.66 7.69
C ARG A 60 2.62 -19.64 6.59
N TRP A 61 1.63 -18.82 6.21
CA TRP A 61 1.82 -17.74 5.24
C TRP A 61 2.82 -16.72 5.77
N ALA A 62 2.67 -16.33 7.04
CA ALA A 62 3.57 -15.38 7.71
C ALA A 62 5.01 -15.91 7.76
N LYS A 63 5.21 -17.19 8.10
CA LYS A 63 6.52 -17.86 8.06
C LYS A 63 7.16 -17.84 6.67
N LYS A 64 6.38 -18.04 5.61
CA LYS A 64 6.88 -18.11 4.22
C LYS A 64 7.18 -16.74 3.63
N HIS A 65 6.27 -15.78 3.78
CA HIS A 65 6.33 -14.50 3.06
C HIS A 65 6.87 -13.35 3.92
N HIS A 66 6.73 -13.42 5.25
CA HIS A 66 7.19 -12.38 6.18
C HIS A 66 7.85 -13.01 7.44
N PRO A 67 8.94 -13.79 7.28
CA PRO A 67 9.51 -14.59 8.37
C PRO A 67 9.99 -13.76 9.56
N ARG A 68 10.55 -12.57 9.31
CA ARG A 68 11.00 -11.67 10.38
C ARG A 68 9.83 -11.15 11.21
N TRP A 69 8.79 -10.63 10.54
CA TRP A 69 7.57 -10.13 11.19
C TRP A 69 6.89 -11.22 12.01
N TYR A 70 6.79 -12.44 11.47
CA TYR A 70 6.21 -13.56 12.21
C TYR A 70 6.97 -13.88 13.50
N ARG A 71 8.31 -13.90 13.46
CA ARG A 71 9.13 -14.13 14.67
C ARG A 71 8.98 -13.02 15.71
N GLU A 72 8.79 -11.78 15.28
CA GLU A 72 8.57 -10.66 16.19
C GLU A 72 7.23 -10.81 16.94
N ILE A 73 6.15 -11.19 16.23
CA ILE A 73 4.84 -11.48 16.83
C ILE A 73 4.91 -12.69 17.76
N GLU A 74 5.51 -13.80 17.32
CA GLU A 74 5.61 -15.03 18.11
C GLU A 74 6.37 -14.81 19.43
N LYS A 75 7.46 -14.02 19.41
CA LYS A 75 8.18 -13.64 20.63
C LYS A 75 7.36 -12.72 21.53
N ALA A 76 6.60 -11.79 20.96
CA ALA A 76 5.75 -10.88 21.72
C ALA A 76 4.59 -11.62 22.41
N GLU A 77 3.97 -12.59 21.71
CA GLU A 77 2.94 -13.48 22.28
C GLU A 77 3.51 -14.30 23.45
N ALA A 78 4.61 -15.02 23.24
CA ALA A 78 5.24 -15.84 24.27
C ALA A 78 5.72 -15.03 25.48
N LYS A 79 6.21 -13.80 25.26
CA LYS A 79 6.60 -12.90 26.34
C LYS A 79 5.40 -12.44 27.18
N LYS A 80 4.26 -12.16 26.54
CA LYS A 80 3.05 -11.78 27.27
C LYS A 80 2.50 -12.93 28.10
N GLU A 81 2.44 -14.13 27.52
CA GLU A 81 1.99 -15.34 28.23
C GLU A 81 2.87 -15.61 29.47
N SER A 82 4.19 -15.45 29.34
CA SER A 82 5.11 -15.64 30.48
C SER A 82 5.04 -14.52 31.52
N GLU A 83 4.75 -13.28 31.13
CA GLU A 83 4.50 -12.16 32.05
C GLU A 83 3.16 -12.29 32.79
N GLU A 84 2.15 -12.86 32.15
CA GLU A 84 0.82 -13.13 32.74
C GLU A 84 0.83 -14.37 33.66
N GLY A 85 1.92 -15.15 33.67
CA GLY A 85 2.13 -16.27 34.58
C GLY A 85 1.36 -17.54 34.21
N ILE A 86 1.02 -17.70 32.93
CA ILE A 86 0.47 -18.93 32.33
C ILE A 86 1.63 -19.87 31.96
#